data_AF-A0A9E3GQH8-F1
#
_entry.id   AF-A0A9E3GQH8-F1
#
_cell.length_a   1.000
_cell.length_b   1.000
_cell.length_c   1.000
_cell.angle_alpha   90.00
_cell.angle_beta   90.00
_cell.angle_gamma   90.00
#
_symmetry.space_group_name_H-M   'P 1'
#
loop_
_entity.id
_entity.type
_entity.pdbx_description
1 polymer ?
#
loop_
_entity_poly.entity_id
_entity_poly.type
_entity_poly.pdbx_seq_one_letter_code
_entity_poly.pdbx_strand_id
1 'polypeptide(L)'
;MSAPRLPDDADASDEALAGVLAGDDGLVSLEELARVTGLSLAVLQTVAREGLLVARTEDPPRYAVADAELVRTAMELVDAGLPLGEFLDLARRTDEAMRPLAEHAVDLFVRFVRDPVLGTSGDDAEAAARLVAAFETMLPATEALVGRHFRELLLVAARERWERETGAGA
;
A
#
# COMPACT_ATOMS: atom_id res chain seq x y z
N MET A 1 -15.83 -2.56 15.84
CA MET A 1 -14.78 -3.29 15.09
C MET A 1 -15.45 -4.48 14.46
N SER A 2 -15.53 -4.54 13.13
CA SER A 2 -15.80 -5.79 12.43
C SER A 2 -14.74 -5.91 11.36
N ALA A 3 -13.90 -6.93 11.49
CA ALA A 3 -13.13 -7.47 10.39
C ALA A 3 -14.09 -7.79 9.22
N PRO A 4 -13.60 -7.90 7.97
CA PRO A 4 -14.40 -8.46 6.89
C PRO A 4 -15.09 -9.74 7.37
N ARG A 5 -16.42 -9.80 7.22
CA ARG A 5 -17.18 -10.97 7.63
C ARG A 5 -16.80 -12.11 6.69
N LEU A 6 -16.06 -13.08 7.23
CA LEU A 6 -15.76 -14.32 6.53
C LEU A 6 -17.05 -15.08 6.22
N PRO A 7 -17.08 -15.84 5.11
CA PRO A 7 -18.20 -16.74 4.83
C PRO A 7 -18.33 -17.79 5.95
N ASP A 8 -19.54 -18.31 6.17
CA ASP A 8 -19.84 -19.21 7.31
C ASP A 8 -19.10 -20.57 7.25
N ASP A 9 -18.34 -20.83 6.18
CA ASP A 9 -17.50 -22.02 5.93
C ASP A 9 -15.99 -21.73 5.85
N ALA A 10 -15.53 -20.55 6.28
CA ALA A 10 -14.11 -20.22 6.30
C ALA A 10 -13.31 -21.17 7.20
N ASP A 11 -12.21 -21.69 6.68
CA ASP A 11 -11.28 -22.54 7.43
C ASP A 11 -10.27 -21.71 8.23
N ALA A 12 -9.44 -22.38 9.03
CA ALA A 12 -8.42 -21.72 9.87
C ALA A 12 -7.39 -20.92 9.05
N SER A 13 -7.17 -21.29 7.78
CA SER A 13 -6.26 -20.56 6.88
C SER A 13 -6.86 -19.26 6.40
N ASP A 14 -8.16 -19.27 6.07
CA ASP A 14 -8.90 -18.07 5.69
C ASP A 14 -9.04 -17.09 6.87
N GLU A 15 -9.27 -17.59 8.09
CA GLU A 15 -9.27 -16.78 9.31
C GLU A 15 -7.91 -16.11 9.58
N ALA A 16 -6.82 -16.88 9.47
CA ALA A 16 -5.48 -16.36 9.67
C ALA A 16 -5.11 -15.28 8.64
N LEU A 17 -5.45 -15.51 7.37
CA LEU A 17 -5.20 -14.54 6.30
C LEU A 17 -6.04 -13.27 6.50
N ALA A 18 -7.30 -13.40 6.91
CA ALA A 18 -8.14 -12.24 7.22
C ALA A 18 -7.56 -11.40 8.38
N GLY A 19 -6.97 -12.05 9.39
CA GLY A 19 -6.27 -11.36 10.48
C GLY A 19 -5.08 -10.54 9.96
N VAL A 20 -4.23 -11.14 9.13
CA VAL A 20 -3.10 -10.45 8.50
C VAL A 20 -3.53 -9.29 7.61
N LEU A 21 -4.59 -9.47 6.82
CA LEU A 21 -5.14 -8.43 5.93
C LEU A 21 -5.80 -7.27 6.69
N ALA A 22 -6.33 -7.53 7.89
CA ALA A 22 -6.90 -6.50 8.76
C ALA A 22 -5.82 -5.58 9.35
N GLY A 23 -4.60 -6.10 9.55
CA GLY A 23 -3.46 -5.37 10.12
C GLY A 23 -3.57 -5.16 11.65
N ASP A 24 -2.42 -4.96 12.30
CA ASP A 24 -2.33 -4.86 13.76
C ASP A 24 -2.58 -3.44 14.33
N ASP A 25 -2.44 -2.40 13.50
CA ASP A 25 -2.38 -1.00 13.98
C ASP A 25 -3.75 -0.37 14.25
N GLY A 26 -4.83 -1.13 14.05
CA GLY A 26 -6.19 -0.62 14.19
C GLY A 26 -6.62 0.30 13.03
N LEU A 27 -7.93 0.51 12.96
CA LEU A 27 -8.59 1.23 11.89
C LEU A 27 -9.17 2.55 12.41
N VAL A 28 -8.82 3.65 11.75
CA VAL A 28 -9.18 5.02 12.13
C VAL A 28 -10.01 5.72 11.05
N SER A 29 -10.81 6.71 11.45
CA SER A 29 -11.52 7.57 10.50
C SER A 29 -10.60 8.66 9.91
N LEU A 30 -11.06 9.29 8.84
CA LEU A 30 -10.40 10.45 8.24
C LEU A 30 -10.26 11.62 9.22
N GLU A 31 -11.24 11.84 10.10
CA GLU A 31 -11.19 12.85 11.15
C GLU A 31 -10.14 12.53 12.21
N GLU A 32 -9.94 11.25 12.52
CA GLU A 32 -8.90 10.81 13.44
C GLU A 32 -7.51 10.98 12.81
N LEU A 33 -7.35 10.62 11.54
CA LEU A 33 -6.13 10.92 10.77
C LEU A 33 -5.84 12.42 10.73
N ALA A 34 -6.86 13.28 10.55
CA ALA A 34 -6.70 14.74 10.55
C ALA A 34 -6.11 15.23 11.89
N ARG A 35 -6.60 14.69 13.01
CA ARG A 35 -6.09 15.04 14.35
C ARG A 35 -4.64 14.57 14.55
N VAL A 36 -4.29 13.39 14.07
CA VAL A 36 -2.93 12.82 14.24
C VAL A 36 -1.92 13.52 13.34
N THR A 37 -2.28 13.79 12.08
CA THR A 37 -1.39 14.41 11.09
C THR A 37 -1.31 15.93 11.22
N GLY A 38 -2.29 16.57 11.87
CA GLY A 38 -2.42 18.03 11.91
C GLY A 38 -2.92 18.65 10.60
N LEU A 39 -3.26 17.83 9.61
CA LEU A 39 -3.77 18.28 8.31
C LEU A 39 -5.28 18.55 8.38
N SER A 40 -5.76 19.43 7.51
CA SER A 40 -7.20 19.66 7.40
C SER A 40 -7.92 18.44 6.83
N LEU A 41 -9.14 18.19 7.29
CA LEU A 41 -9.99 17.10 6.79
C LEU A 41 -10.19 17.19 5.26
N ALA A 42 -10.32 18.40 4.71
CA ALA A 42 -10.49 18.61 3.28
C ALA A 42 -9.27 18.15 2.45
N VAL A 43 -8.06 18.35 2.98
CA VAL A 43 -6.82 17.84 2.35
C VAL A 43 -6.83 16.32 2.35
N LEU A 44 -7.09 15.69 3.51
CA LEU A 44 -7.12 14.23 3.59
C LEU A 44 -8.22 13.59 2.73
N GLN A 45 -9.40 14.22 2.64
CA GLN A 45 -10.47 13.80 1.73
C GLN A 45 -10.01 13.85 0.27
N THR A 46 -9.25 14.89 -0.10
CA THR A 46 -8.70 15.03 -1.45
C THR A 46 -7.65 13.95 -1.70
N VAL A 47 -6.73 13.74 -0.77
CA VAL A 47 -5.68 12.71 -0.85
C VAL A 47 -6.28 11.30 -0.96
N ALA A 48 -7.34 11.00 -0.20
CA ALA A 48 -8.07 9.73 -0.32
C ALA A 48 -8.76 9.57 -1.67
N ARG A 49 -9.35 10.65 -2.21
CA ARG A 49 -9.98 10.63 -3.53
C ARG A 49 -8.97 10.40 -4.66
N GLU A 50 -7.73 10.87 -4.52
CA GLU A 50 -6.65 10.64 -5.48
C GLU A 50 -5.93 9.30 -5.28
N GLY A 51 -6.38 8.44 -4.36
CA GLY A 51 -5.89 7.07 -4.20
C GLY A 51 -4.66 6.89 -3.31
N LEU A 52 -4.09 7.97 -2.76
CA LEU A 52 -2.93 7.87 -1.86
C LEU A 52 -3.29 7.28 -0.49
N LEU A 53 -4.54 7.45 -0.04
CA LEU A 53 -5.08 6.78 1.14
C LEU A 53 -6.05 5.69 0.70
N VAL A 54 -5.72 4.44 1.00
CA VAL A 54 -6.55 3.28 0.67
C VAL A 54 -7.39 2.88 1.86
N ALA A 55 -8.71 3.03 1.75
CA ALA A 55 -9.61 2.61 2.81
C ALA A 55 -9.64 1.08 2.93
N ARG A 56 -9.54 0.57 4.15
CA ARG A 56 -9.64 -0.86 4.50
C ARG A 56 -11.09 -1.35 4.63
N THR A 57 -12.01 -0.41 4.82
CA THR A 57 -13.46 -0.64 4.83
C THR A 57 -14.14 0.43 3.99
N GLU A 58 -15.32 0.15 3.43
CA GLU A 58 -16.02 1.11 2.55
C GLU A 58 -17.12 1.91 3.28
N ASP A 59 -17.79 1.34 4.28
CA ASP A 59 -18.92 2.00 4.96
C ASP A 59 -18.96 1.76 6.49
N PRO A 60 -18.59 2.77 7.32
CA PRO A 60 -17.88 4.00 6.92
C PRO A 60 -16.44 3.67 6.51
N PRO A 61 -15.79 4.54 5.70
CA PRO A 61 -14.40 4.36 5.36
C PRO A 61 -13.49 4.41 6.58
N ARG A 62 -12.53 3.50 6.61
CA ARG A 62 -11.50 3.42 7.65
C ARG A 62 -10.14 3.18 7.04
N TYR A 63 -9.13 3.75 7.66
CA TYR A 63 -7.75 3.78 7.19
C TYR A 63 -6.84 3.16 8.24
N ALA A 64 -5.68 2.67 7.83
CA ALA A 64 -4.70 2.19 8.79
C ALA A 64 -4.09 3.38 9.54
N VAL A 65 -3.75 3.21 10.81
CA VAL A 65 -3.03 4.25 11.56
C VAL A 65 -1.69 4.58 10.91
N ALA A 66 -1.01 3.58 10.34
CA ALA A 66 0.22 3.74 9.58
C ALA A 66 0.11 4.72 8.39
N ASP A 67 -1.10 4.90 7.83
CA ASP A 67 -1.33 5.83 6.72
C ASP A 67 -1.06 7.29 7.13
N ALA A 68 -1.06 7.61 8.43
CA ALA A 68 -0.71 8.93 8.94
C ALA A 68 0.77 9.29 8.71
N GLU A 69 1.69 8.32 8.74
CA GLU A 69 3.10 8.55 8.39
C GLU A 69 3.25 8.75 6.88
N LEU A 70 2.60 7.92 6.07
CA LEU A 70 2.59 8.04 4.61
C LEU A 70 2.21 9.46 4.17
N VAL A 71 1.09 9.98 4.69
CA VAL A 71 0.63 11.32 4.32
C VAL A 71 1.60 12.40 4.78
N ARG A 72 2.17 12.29 5.98
CA ARG A 72 3.16 13.26 6.48
C ARG A 72 4.40 13.29 5.59
N THR A 73 4.96 12.12 5.25
CA THR A 73 6.10 12.02 4.33
C THR A 73 5.76 12.59 2.95
N ALA A 74 4.54 12.34 2.45
CA ALA A 74 4.12 12.87 1.17
C ALA A 74 3.99 14.41 1.19
N MET A 75 3.58 15.00 2.32
CA MET A 75 3.50 16.44 2.50
C MET A 75 4.87 17.14 2.57
N GLU A 76 5.95 16.42 2.89
CA GLU A 76 7.31 16.98 2.82
C GLU A 76 7.66 17.46 1.41
N LEU A 77 7.09 16.85 0.36
CA LEU A 77 7.26 17.31 -1.02
C LEU A 77 6.64 18.68 -1.25
N VAL A 78 5.47 18.93 -0.66
CA VAL A 78 4.76 20.21 -0.75
C VAL A 78 5.52 21.28 0.04
N ASP A 79 6.00 20.94 1.23
CA ASP A 79 6.81 21.84 2.05
C ASP A 79 8.17 22.16 1.39
N ALA A 80 8.71 21.23 0.58
CA ALA A 80 9.89 21.45 -0.24
C ALA A 80 9.64 22.31 -1.50
N GLY A 81 8.38 22.69 -1.76
CA GLY A 81 8.01 23.63 -2.83
C GLY A 81 7.26 23.02 -4.01
N LEU A 82 6.89 21.74 -3.96
CA LEU A 82 6.01 21.14 -4.97
C LEU A 82 4.60 21.74 -4.85
N PRO A 83 4.01 22.31 -5.92
CA PRO A 83 2.65 22.80 -5.86
C PRO A 83 1.67 21.68 -5.48
N LEU A 84 0.72 21.96 -4.58
CA LEU A 84 -0.25 20.96 -4.11
C LEU A 84 -1.00 20.27 -5.27
N GLY A 85 -1.37 21.01 -6.32
CA GLY A 85 -2.03 20.44 -7.50
C GLY A 85 -1.16 19.42 -8.25
N GLU A 86 0.13 19.69 -8.39
CA GLU A 86 1.09 18.77 -9.03
C GLU A 86 1.36 17.55 -8.14
N PHE A 87 1.41 17.75 -6.82
CA PHE A 87 1.49 16.64 -5.86
C PHE A 87 0.28 15.70 -5.97
N LEU A 88 -0.93 16.26 -6.04
CA LEU A 88 -2.16 15.46 -6.18
C LEU A 88 -2.21 14.73 -7.53
N ASP A 89 -1.74 15.35 -8.61
CA ASP A 89 -1.61 14.67 -9.91
C ASP A 89 -0.59 13.53 -9.86
N LEU A 90 0.55 13.73 -9.19
CA LEU A 90 1.55 12.69 -8.96
C LEU A 90 0.95 11.52 -8.19
N ALA A 91 0.24 11.78 -7.08
CA ALA A 91 -0.42 10.76 -6.27
C ALA A 91 -1.39 9.91 -7.09
N ARG A 92 -2.26 10.57 -7.88
CA ARG A 92 -3.23 9.89 -8.75
C ARG A 92 -2.54 8.99 -9.79
N ARG A 93 -1.51 9.49 -10.47
CA ARG A 93 -0.75 8.71 -11.46
C ARG A 93 -0.01 7.53 -10.82
N THR A 94 0.47 7.71 -9.59
CA THR A 94 1.08 6.62 -8.83
C THR A 94 0.05 5.54 -8.53
N ASP A 95 -1.15 5.85 -8.03
CA ASP A 95 -2.20 4.84 -7.81
C ASP A 95 -2.57 4.11 -9.11
N GLU A 96 -2.81 4.86 -10.19
CA GLU A 96 -3.16 4.31 -11.51
C GLU A 96 -2.09 3.34 -12.04
N ALA A 97 -0.80 3.64 -11.82
CA ALA A 97 0.29 2.79 -12.25
C ALA A 97 0.53 1.59 -11.30
N MET A 98 0.32 1.78 -10.00
CA MET A 98 0.63 0.78 -8.98
C MET A 98 -0.46 -0.28 -8.83
N ARG A 99 -1.74 0.07 -9.07
CA ARG A 99 -2.86 -0.85 -8.91
C ARG A 99 -2.72 -2.13 -9.75
N PRO A 100 -2.45 -2.08 -11.07
CA PRO A 100 -2.23 -3.29 -11.85
C PRO A 100 -1.00 -4.11 -11.40
N LEU A 101 0.03 -3.43 -10.89
CA LEU A 101 1.24 -4.10 -10.39
C LEU A 101 0.94 -4.85 -9.08
N ALA A 102 0.17 -4.25 -8.19
CA ALA A 102 -0.26 -4.87 -6.94
C ALA A 102 -1.17 -6.08 -7.21
N GLU A 103 -2.14 -5.95 -8.12
CA GLU A 103 -2.99 -7.06 -8.57
C GLU A 103 -2.15 -8.22 -9.10
N HIS A 104 -1.19 -7.93 -9.99
CA HIS A 104 -0.29 -8.95 -10.53
C HIS A 104 0.57 -9.63 -9.45
N ALA A 105 1.09 -8.87 -8.48
CA ALA A 105 1.89 -9.42 -7.39
C ALA A 105 1.05 -10.37 -6.51
N VAL A 106 -0.20 -10.00 -6.23
CA VAL A 106 -1.15 -10.86 -5.51
C VAL A 106 -1.48 -12.12 -6.30
N ASP A 107 -1.70 -12.02 -7.62
CA ASP A 107 -1.92 -13.20 -8.47
C ASP A 107 -0.75 -14.18 -8.43
N LEU A 108 0.49 -13.67 -8.44
CA LEU A 108 1.68 -14.49 -8.30
C LEU A 108 1.75 -15.15 -6.91
N PHE A 109 1.43 -14.40 -5.85
CA PHE A 109 1.36 -14.96 -4.49
C PHE A 109 0.32 -16.09 -4.40
N VAL A 110 -0.88 -15.87 -4.92
CA VAL A 110 -1.94 -16.88 -4.91
C VAL A 110 -1.47 -18.14 -5.63
N ARG A 111 -1.01 -17.99 -6.86
CA ARG A 111 -0.63 -19.11 -7.72
C ARG A 111 0.58 -19.90 -7.22
N PHE A 112 1.59 -19.21 -6.68
CA PHE A 112 2.89 -19.83 -6.37
C PHE A 112 3.15 -20.03 -4.88
N VAL A 113 2.29 -19.50 -4.01
CA VAL A 113 2.44 -19.62 -2.56
C VAL A 113 1.16 -20.16 -1.93
N ARG A 114 0.02 -19.49 -2.11
CA ARG A 114 -1.25 -19.91 -1.50
C ARG A 114 -1.69 -21.29 -1.97
N ASP A 115 -1.91 -21.46 -3.27
CA ASP A 115 -2.47 -22.70 -3.83
C ASP A 115 -1.56 -23.91 -3.53
N PRO A 116 -0.22 -23.82 -3.64
CA PRO A 116 0.66 -24.91 -3.24
C PRO A 116 0.61 -25.24 -1.75
N VAL A 117 0.52 -24.24 -0.86
CA VAL A 117 0.44 -24.49 0.60
C VAL A 117 -0.86 -25.21 0.93
N LEU A 118 -1.99 -24.75 0.40
CA LEU A 118 -3.29 -25.39 0.62
C LEU A 118 -3.36 -26.80 -0.01
N GLY A 119 -2.78 -26.99 -1.19
CA GLY A 119 -2.79 -28.27 -1.89
C GLY A 119 -1.85 -29.34 -1.31
N THR A 120 -0.90 -28.98 -0.45
CA THR A 120 0.10 -29.91 0.13
C THR A 120 -0.05 -30.14 1.62
N SER A 121 -0.80 -29.30 2.32
CA SER A 121 -0.97 -29.39 3.77
C SER A 121 -2.11 -30.36 4.09
N GLY A 122 -1.87 -31.28 5.02
CA GLY A 122 -2.93 -32.17 5.55
C GLY A 122 -3.64 -31.60 6.77
N ASP A 123 -3.24 -30.40 7.22
CA ASP A 123 -3.72 -29.70 8.41
C ASP A 123 -3.88 -28.21 8.10
N ASP A 124 -5.08 -27.68 8.34
CA ASP A 124 -5.46 -26.30 8.06
C ASP A 124 -4.71 -25.32 8.96
N ALA A 125 -4.36 -25.72 10.19
CA ALA A 125 -3.59 -24.86 11.11
C ALA A 125 -2.13 -24.71 10.65
N GLU A 126 -1.52 -25.78 10.14
CA GLU A 126 -0.18 -25.73 9.56
C GLU A 126 -0.17 -24.88 8.28
N ALA A 127 -1.18 -25.05 7.42
CA ALA A 127 -1.35 -24.24 6.22
C ALA A 127 -1.48 -22.74 6.56
N ALA A 128 -2.31 -22.41 7.55
CA ALA A 128 -2.50 -21.06 8.05
C ALA A 128 -1.18 -20.43 8.51
N ALA A 129 -0.42 -21.11 9.38
CA ALA A 129 0.85 -20.62 9.89
C ALA A 129 1.88 -20.38 8.78
N ARG A 130 1.93 -21.28 7.79
CA ARG A 130 2.81 -21.14 6.62
C ARG A 130 2.44 -19.95 5.74
N LEU A 131 1.14 -19.69 5.56
CA LEU A 131 0.67 -18.54 4.76
C LEU A 131 0.97 -17.21 5.43
N VAL A 132 0.74 -17.12 6.75
CA VAL A 132 1.09 -15.93 7.55
C VAL A 132 2.59 -15.65 7.43
N ALA A 133 3.44 -16.66 7.67
CA ALA A 133 4.89 -16.50 7.59
C ALA A 133 5.37 -16.08 6.18
N ALA A 134 4.74 -16.61 5.13
CA ALA A 134 5.03 -16.21 3.76
C ALA A 134 4.64 -14.76 3.52
N PHE A 135 3.48 -14.32 4.00
CA PHE A 135 3.03 -12.92 3.87
C PHE A 135 3.96 -11.95 4.60
N GLU A 136 4.31 -12.24 5.86
CA GLU A 136 5.24 -11.44 6.68
C GLU A 136 6.62 -11.29 6.03
N THR A 137 7.04 -12.28 5.24
CA THR A 137 8.31 -12.25 4.49
C THR A 137 8.17 -11.49 3.17
N MET A 138 7.11 -11.77 2.41
CA MET A 138 6.99 -11.31 1.02
C MET A 138 6.50 -9.88 0.89
N LEU A 139 5.64 -9.41 1.79
CA LEU A 139 5.12 -8.05 1.73
C LEU A 139 6.25 -7.00 1.87
N PRO A 140 7.11 -7.05 2.91
CA PRO A 140 8.22 -6.10 3.03
C PRO A 140 9.25 -6.23 1.90
N ALA A 141 9.50 -7.45 1.41
CA ALA A 141 10.40 -7.68 0.29
C ALA A 141 9.89 -7.03 -1.01
N THR A 142 8.58 -7.10 -1.25
CA THR A 142 7.92 -6.50 -2.42
C THR A 142 7.95 -4.98 -2.34
N GLU A 143 7.64 -4.41 -1.17
CA GLU A 143 7.74 -2.96 -0.91
C GLU A 143 9.17 -2.46 -1.17
N ALA A 144 10.18 -3.12 -0.61
CA ALA A 144 11.58 -2.76 -0.78
C ALA A 144 12.03 -2.83 -2.25
N LEU A 145 11.60 -3.87 -2.97
CA LEU A 145 11.90 -4.03 -4.40
C LEU A 145 11.36 -2.86 -5.22
N VAL A 146 10.07 -2.56 -5.08
CA VAL A 146 9.41 -1.49 -5.84
C VAL A 146 10.00 -0.13 -5.48
N GLY A 147 10.13 0.17 -4.17
CA GLY A 147 10.70 1.42 -3.70
C GLY A 147 12.13 1.64 -4.20
N ARG A 148 12.96 0.57 -4.18
CA ARG A 148 14.32 0.66 -4.71
C ARG A 148 14.33 0.89 -6.21
N HIS A 149 13.53 0.15 -6.97
CA HIS A 149 13.51 0.30 -8.43
C HIS A 149 13.02 1.68 -8.85
N PHE A 150 11.95 2.18 -8.22
CA PHE A 150 11.42 3.52 -8.48
C PHE A 150 12.47 4.61 -8.18
N ARG A 151 13.22 4.47 -7.08
CA ARG A 151 14.34 5.37 -6.78
C ARG A 151 15.39 5.39 -7.90
N GLU A 152 15.76 4.23 -8.45
CA GLU A 152 16.73 4.18 -9.55
C GLU A 152 16.18 4.86 -10.81
N LEU A 153 14.90 4.66 -11.14
CA LEU A 153 14.24 5.33 -12.27
C LEU A 153 14.24 6.86 -12.10
N LEU A 154 13.98 7.37 -10.90
CA LEU A 154 14.06 8.80 -10.61
C LEU A 154 15.47 9.36 -10.84
N LEU A 155 16.51 8.65 -10.41
CA LEU A 155 17.90 9.05 -10.60
C LEU A 155 18.32 9.03 -12.08
N VAL A 156 17.82 8.07 -12.86
CA VAL A 156 18.01 8.03 -14.32
C VAL A 156 17.34 9.23 -14.98
N ALA A 157 16.05 9.47 -14.70
CA ALA A 157 15.30 10.58 -15.29
C ALA A 157 15.89 11.96 -14.93
N ALA A 158 16.34 12.13 -13.68
CA ALA A 158 16.98 13.37 -13.24
C ALA A 158 18.30 13.63 -13.98
N ARG A 159 19.12 12.59 -14.18
CA ARG A 159 20.37 12.70 -14.95
C ARG A 159 20.11 13.03 -16.42
N GLU A 160 19.19 12.33 -17.07
CA GLU A 160 18.81 12.60 -18.46
C GLU A 160 18.26 14.02 -18.64
N ARG A 161 17.57 14.56 -17.64
CA ARG A 161 17.11 15.96 -17.64
C ARG A 161 18.29 16.92 -17.53
N TRP A 162 19.18 16.69 -16.58
CA TRP A 162 20.35 17.52 -16.32
C TRP A 162 21.31 17.56 -17.52
N GLU A 163 21.57 16.42 -18.17
CA GLU A 163 22.40 16.33 -19.38
C GLU A 163 21.82 17.16 -20.54
N ARG A 164 20.49 17.11 -20.72
CA ARG A 164 19.80 17.92 -21.74
C ARG A 164 19.88 19.43 -21.46
N GLU A 165 19.85 19.83 -20.18
CA GLU A 165 19.93 21.24 -19.79
C GLU A 165 21.36 21.80 -19.88
N THR A 166 22.35 20.97 -19.53
CA THR A 166 23.76 21.38 -19.48
C THR A 166 24.49 21.18 -20.80
N GLY A 167 23.89 20.45 -21.75
CA GLY A 167 24.54 20.10 -23.01
C GLY A 167 25.68 19.08 -22.85
N ALA A 168 25.83 18.47 -21.67
CA ALA A 168 26.92 17.55 -21.34
C ALA A 168 26.83 16.16 -22.02
N GLY A 169 25.82 15.95 -22.87
CA GLY A 169 25.60 14.71 -23.63
C GLY A 169 25.71 14.84 -25.15
N ALA A 170 26.26 15.95 -25.67
CA ALA A 170 26.52 16.15 -27.11
C ALA A 170 27.99 15.90 -27.48
#